data_AF-A0A7L4FNE0-F1
#
_entry.id   AF-A0A7L4FNE0-F1
#
_cell.length_a   1.000
_cell.length_b   1.000
_cell.length_c   1.000
_cell.angle_alpha   90.00
_cell.angle_beta   90.00
_cell.angle_gamma   90.00
#
_symmetry.space_group_name_H-M   'P 1'
#
loop_
_entity.id
_entity.type
_entity.pdbx_description
1 polymer ?
#
loop_
_entity_poly.entity_id
_entity_poly.type
_entity_poly.pdbx_seq_one_letter_code
_entity_poly.pdbx_strand_id
1 'polypeptide(L)' 'QKVKDSMRVLLPVLLNKSHESYDKIRAILLYIFSTNGTTQENLDKLIQNVQIESDSDMIRNWKYLDVPVISS' A
#
# COMPACT_ATOMS: atom_id res chain seq x y z
N GLN A 1 17.65 -10.33 -2.12
CA GLN A 1 16.75 -11.45 -2.44
C GLN A 1 15.35 -10.86 -2.63
N LYS A 2 14.77 -10.86 -3.84
CA LYS A 2 13.40 -10.33 -4.03
C LYS A 2 12.43 -11.25 -3.30
N VAL A 3 11.55 -10.70 -2.46
CA VAL A 3 10.46 -11.44 -1.85
C VAL A 3 9.62 -12.00 -3.00
N LYS A 4 9.45 -13.34 -3.05
CA LYS A 4 8.54 -13.96 -4.00
C LYS A 4 7.12 -13.62 -3.53
N ASP A 5 6.40 -12.84 -4.33
CA ASP A 5 5.00 -12.45 -4.13
C ASP A 5 4.78 -11.48 -2.95
N SER A 6 5.08 -10.19 -3.18
CA SER A 6 4.89 -9.12 -2.20
C SER A 6 3.43 -9.01 -1.71
N MET A 7 2.44 -9.36 -2.53
CA MET A 7 1.02 -9.29 -2.14
C MET A 7 0.69 -10.35 -1.11
N ARG A 8 1.20 -11.58 -1.29
CA ARG A 8 1.02 -12.67 -0.32
C ARG A 8 1.57 -12.33 1.07
N VAL A 9 2.63 -11.53 1.13
CA VAL A 9 3.22 -11.05 2.40
C VAL A 9 2.43 -9.86 2.96
N LEU A 10 1.91 -8.97 2.11
CA LEU A 10 1.15 -7.79 2.52
C LEU A 10 -0.20 -8.15 3.16
N LEU A 11 -0.98 -9.04 2.53
CA LEU A 11 -2.38 -9.27 2.92
C LEU A 11 -2.56 -9.67 4.40
N PRO A 12 -1.76 -10.58 4.99
CA PRO A 12 -1.89 -10.91 6.41
C PRO A 12 -1.69 -9.72 7.35
N VAL A 13 -0.81 -8.78 6.98
CA VAL A 13 -0.55 -7.56 7.77
C VAL A 13 -1.77 -6.63 7.74
N LEU A 14 -2.38 -6.49 6.56
CA LEU A 14 -3.54 -5.63 6.33
C LEU A 14 -4.83 -6.16 6.98
N LEU A 15 -5.01 -7.48 6.99
CA LEU A 15 -6.19 -8.15 7.56
C LEU A 15 -6.11 -8.30 9.08
N ASN A 16 -4.94 -8.10 9.68
CA ASN A 16 -4.81 -8.14 11.12
C ASN A 16 -5.50 -6.92 11.77
N LYS A 17 -6.54 -7.19 12.56
CA LYS A 17 -7.33 -6.19 13.26
C LYS A 17 -6.59 -5.52 14.42
N SER A 18 -5.46 -6.06 14.88
CA SER A 18 -4.65 -5.44 15.93
C SER A 18 -3.76 -4.30 15.42
N HIS A 19 -3.64 -4.13 14.11
CA HIS A 19 -2.84 -3.05 13.52
C HIS A 19 -3.71 -1.82 13.28
N GLU A 20 -3.18 -0.67 13.68
CA GLU A 20 -3.80 0.63 13.46
C GLU A 20 -3.66 1.08 12.00
N SER A 21 -4.46 2.07 11.58
CA SER A 21 -4.45 2.59 10.20
C SER A 21 -3.06 2.98 9.71
N TYR A 22 -2.26 3.61 10.57
CA TYR A 22 -0.89 4.01 10.24
C TYR A 22 0.04 2.83 9.94
N ASP A 23 -0.13 1.70 10.61
CA ASP A 23 0.68 0.51 10.35
C ASP A 23 0.32 -0.11 9.01
N LYS A 24 -0.96 -0.10 8.66
CA LYS A 24 -1.46 -0.56 7.35
C LYS A 24 -0.99 0.36 6.22
N ILE A 25 -1.00 1.68 6.42
CA ILE A 25 -0.46 2.66 5.47
C ILE A 25 1.03 2.41 5.22
N ARG A 26 1.83 2.25 6.29
CA ARG A 26 3.27 1.94 6.16
C ARG A 26 3.51 0.63 5.42
N ALA A 27 2.70 -0.40 5.67
CA ALA A 27 2.80 -1.67 4.96
C ALA A 27 2.47 -1.54 3.45
N ILE A 28 1.43 -0.78 3.10
CA ILE A 28 1.09 -0.49 1.70
C ILE A 28 2.22 0.28 1.00
N LEU A 29 2.81 1.27 1.67
CA LEU A 29 3.94 2.02 1.12
C LEU A 29 5.16 1.11 0.87
N LEU A 30 5.50 0.23 1.82
CA LEU A 30 6.58 -0.75 1.64
C LEU A 30 6.30 -1.70 0.46
N TYR A 31 5.04 -2.11 0.27
CA TYR A 31 4.64 -2.88 -0.90
C TYR A 31 4.89 -2.11 -2.19
N ILE A 32 4.40 -0.87 -2.30
CA ILE A 32 4.58 0.00 -3.47
C ILE A 32 6.06 0.20 -3.79
N PHE A 33 6.89 0.45 -2.78
CA PHE A 33 8.34 0.64 -2.98
C PHE A 33 9.00 -0.66 -3.46
N SER A 34 8.55 -1.82 -2.97
CA SER A 34 9.08 -3.12 -3.38
C SER A 34 8.73 -3.50 -4.82
N THR A 35 7.57 -3.04 -5.32
CA THR A 35 7.06 -3.31 -6.67
C THR A 35 7.35 -2.19 -7.66
N ASN A 36 7.92 -1.07 -7.19
CA ASN A 36 8.13 0.15 -7.98
C ASN A 36 6.82 0.69 -8.59
N GLY A 37 5.78 0.73 -7.77
CA GLY A 37 4.43 1.16 -8.14
C GLY A 37 3.41 0.04 -8.16
N THR A 38 2.15 0.44 -8.32
CA THR A 38 0.98 -0.44 -8.45
C THR A 38 -0.03 0.20 -9.40
N THR A 39 -1.01 -0.56 -9.89
CA THR A 39 -2.13 0.01 -10.64
C THR A 39 -3.06 0.81 -9.72
N GLN A 40 -3.77 1.79 -10.28
CA GLN A 40 -4.79 2.57 -9.58
C GLN A 40 -5.86 1.66 -8.96
N GLU A 41 -6.36 0.70 -9.73
CA GLU A 41 -7.38 -0.26 -9.28
C GLU A 41 -6.92 -1.06 -8.06
N ASN A 42 -5.68 -1.56 -8.08
CA ASN A 42 -5.14 -2.33 -6.96
C ASN A 42 -4.95 -1.44 -5.71
N LEU A 43 -4.47 -0.21 -5.88
CA LEU A 43 -4.33 0.73 -4.76
C LEU A 43 -5.69 1.06 -4.12
N ASP A 44 -6.70 1.36 -4.94
CA ASP A 44 -8.04 1.69 -4.45
C ASP A 44 -8.67 0.51 -3.71
N LYS A 45 -8.51 -0.72 -4.22
CA LYS A 45 -8.94 -1.95 -3.52
C LYS A 45 -8.23 -2.14 -2.18
N LEU A 46 -6.92 -1.91 -2.11
CA LEU A 46 -6.16 -2.01 -0.86
C LEU A 46 -6.66 -1.01 0.18
N ILE A 47 -6.87 0.25 -0.22
CA ILE A 47 -7.36 1.32 0.66
C ILE A 47 -8.75 0.99 1.19
N GLN A 48 -9.67 0.58 0.31
CA GLN A 48 -11.05 0.23 0.69
C GLN A 48 -11.12 -0.98 1.62
N ASN A 49 -10.34 -2.02 1.32
CA ASN A 49 -10.36 -3.26 2.11
C ASN A 49 -9.89 -3.04 3.56
N VAL A 50 -9.05 -2.04 3.81
CA VAL A 50 -8.53 -1.73 5.15
C VAL A 50 -9.14 -0.49 5.78
N GLN A 51 -10.12 0.12 5.12
CA GLN A 51 -10.93 1.24 5.62
C GLN A 51 -10.11 2.48 6.00
N ILE A 52 -9.19 2.89 5.12
CA ILE A 52 -8.31 4.06 5.30
C ILE A 52 -8.54 5.16 4.24
N GLU A 53 -9.74 5.24 3.68
CA GLU A 53 -10.10 6.18 2.62
C GLU A 53 -9.82 7.64 3.03
N SER A 54 -10.13 8.00 4.28
CA SER A 54 -9.89 9.35 4.83
C SER A 54 -8.41 9.73 4.87
N ASP A 55 -7.53 8.74 5.01
CA ASP A 55 -6.08 8.93 5.14
C ASP A 55 -5.33 8.60 3.84
N SER A 56 -6.06 8.33 2.76
CA SER A 56 -5.48 7.80 1.52
C SER A 56 -4.50 8.76 0.83
N ASP A 57 -4.61 10.07 1.09
CA ASP A 57 -3.65 11.08 0.64
C ASP A 57 -2.25 10.85 1.22
N MET A 58 -2.12 10.22 2.39
CA MET A 58 -0.81 9.84 2.96
C MET A 58 -0.03 8.88 2.06
N ILE A 59 -0.72 8.10 1.21
CA ILE A 59 -0.09 7.23 0.23
C ILE A 59 0.13 7.99 -1.08
N ARG A 60 -0.92 8.67 -1.59
CA ARG A 60 -0.87 9.33 -2.91
C ARG A 60 0.10 10.50 -2.98
N ASN A 61 0.32 11.21 -1.87
CA ASN A 61 1.20 12.38 -1.82
C ASN A 61 2.69 12.03 -1.97
N TRP A 62 3.09 10.76 -1.86
CA TRP A 62 4.46 10.35 -2.17
C TRP A 62 4.86 10.59 -3.63
N LYS A 63 3.89 10.78 -4.53
CA LYS A 63 4.16 11.26 -5.90
C LYS A 63 4.89 12.60 -5.95
N TYR A 64 4.71 13.46 -4.94
CA TYR A 64 5.40 14.76 -4.84
C TYR A 64 6.85 14.63 -4.39
N LEU A 65 7.28 13.42 -4.01
CA LEU A 65 8.66 13.07 -3.68
C LEU A 65 9.28 12.19 -4.78
N ASP A 66 8.71 12.23 -6.00
CA ASP A 66 9.11 11.43 -7.16
C ASP A 66 9.06 9.92 -6.95
N VAL A 67 8.26 9.45 -5.97
CA VAL A 67 8.02 8.02 -5.79
C VAL A 67 6.93 7.55 -6.75
N PRO A 68 7.16 6.49 -7.54
CA PRO A 68 6.17 5.95 -8.46
C PRO A 68 5.10 5.19 -7.67
N VAL A 69 4.09 5.92 -7.14
CA VAL A 69 2.96 5.32 -6.41
C VAL A 69 2.08 4.52 -7.37
N ILE A 70 1.74 5.12 -8.50
CA ILE A 70 0.97 4.48 -9.57
C ILE A 70 1.91 4.16 -10.74
N SER A 71 1.90 2.91 -11.18
CA SER A 71 2.58 2.43 -12.38
C SER A 71 1.59 1.72 -13.28
N SER A 72 1.74 1.90 -14.60
CA SER A 72 0.94 1.29 -15.66
C SER A 72 0.82 -0.22 -15.55
#